data_AF-Q13SK5-F1
#
_entry.id   AF-Q13SK5-F1
#
_cell.length_a   1.000
_cell.length_b   1.000
_cell.length_c   1.000
_cell.angle_alpha   90.00
_cell.angle_beta   90.00
_cell.angle_gamma   90.00
#
_symmetry.space_group_name_H-M   'P 1'
#
loop_
_entity.id
_entity.type
_entity.pdbx_description
1 polymer ?
#
loop_
_entity_poly.entity_id
_entity_poly.type
_entity_poly.pdbx_seq_one_letter_code
_entity_poly.pdbx_strand_id
1 'polypeptide(L)'
;MMRMNAIQIRLLSLALFAVFCATLTYWVITLSTMSGAPLPAAAAHAQVSTDQAATLFGGQLTRSANQDVRLFGILALREGAAAIVSVGGEPPHAVSLGSALMQGAKLSEVRARSIIIDRNGAHSEVFLPANPAGPTIYVR
;
A
#
# COMPACT_ATOMS: atom_id res chain seq x y z
N MET A 1 15.01 -5.72 -62.10
CA MET A 1 15.83 -6.27 -60.99
C MET A 1 16.95 -5.30 -60.70
N MET A 2 16.78 -4.43 -59.71
CA MET A 2 17.76 -3.40 -59.37
C MET A 2 18.98 -4.08 -58.73
N ARG A 3 20.08 -4.21 -59.49
CA ARG A 3 21.36 -4.72 -58.97
C ARG A 3 21.91 -3.69 -57.99
N MET A 4 21.53 -3.84 -56.73
CA MET A 4 22.02 -3.03 -55.62
C MET A 4 23.49 -3.39 -55.40
N ASN A 5 24.42 -2.47 -55.72
CA ASN A 5 25.85 -2.71 -55.54
C ASN A 5 26.17 -3.07 -54.08
N ALA A 6 27.16 -3.93 -53.83
CA ALA A 6 27.55 -4.34 -52.48
C ALA A 6 27.86 -3.15 -51.54
N ILE A 7 28.35 -2.04 -52.11
CA ILE A 7 28.59 -0.78 -51.42
C ILE A 7 27.27 -0.14 -50.95
N GLN A 8 26.23 -0.16 -51.79
CA GLN A 8 24.90 0.35 -51.45
C GLN A 8 24.25 -0.47 -50.33
N ILE A 9 24.42 -1.79 -50.35
CA ILE A 9 23.94 -2.68 -49.27
C ILE A 9 24.66 -2.37 -47.96
N ARG A 10 25.98 -2.20 -47.97
CA ARG A 10 26.75 -1.84 -46.77
C ARG A 10 26.35 -0.47 -46.22
N LEU A 11 26.15 0.52 -47.09
CA LEU A 11 25.67 1.85 -46.69
C LEU A 11 24.26 1.78 -46.10
N LEU A 12 23.38 0.99 -46.69
CA LEU A 12 22.02 0.80 -46.19
C LEU A 12 22.02 0.09 -44.84
N SER A 13 22.83 -0.96 -44.66
CA SER A 13 23.00 -1.65 -43.37
C SER A 13 23.56 -0.71 -42.30
N LEU A 14 24.55 0.12 -42.64
CA LEU A 14 25.12 1.10 -41.71
C LEU A 14 24.07 2.15 -41.30
N ALA A 15 23.27 2.62 -42.26
CA ALA A 15 22.18 3.56 -42.00
C ALA A 15 21.10 2.95 -41.10
N LEU A 16 20.67 1.70 -41.37
CA LEU A 16 19.71 1.01 -40.51
C LEU A 16 20.26 0.79 -39.10
N PHE A 17 21.54 0.43 -38.98
CA PHE A 17 22.19 0.24 -37.69
C PHE A 17 22.25 1.55 -36.90
N ALA A 18 22.59 2.67 -37.54
CA ALA A 18 22.60 3.98 -36.90
C ALA A 18 21.20 4.39 -36.42
N VAL A 19 20.16 4.19 -37.24
CA VAL A 19 18.77 4.46 -36.85
C VAL A 19 18.35 3.59 -35.67
N PHE A 20 18.68 2.29 -35.68
CA PHE A 20 18.38 1.39 -34.58
C PHE A 20 19.03 1.84 -33.26
N CYS A 21 20.31 2.19 -33.29
CA CYS A 21 21.00 2.73 -32.11
C CYS A 21 20.36 4.03 -31.59
N ALA A 22 19.94 4.93 -32.49
CA ALA A 22 19.27 6.16 -32.11
C ALA A 22 17.91 5.90 -31.43
N THR A 23 17.11 4.98 -31.99
CA THR A 23 15.82 4.57 -31.40
C THR A 23 16.01 3.92 -30.04
N LEU A 24 17.00 3.03 -29.89
CA LEU A 24 17.27 2.34 -28.63
C LEU A 24 17.70 3.33 -27.54
N THR A 25 18.60 4.27 -27.89
CA THR A 25 19.04 5.33 -26.98
C THR A 25 17.88 6.24 -26.57
N TYR A 26 17.01 6.61 -27.52
CA TYR A 26 15.80 7.38 -27.24
C TYR A 26 14.92 6.68 -26.20
N TRP A 27 14.59 5.40 -26.41
CA TRP A 27 13.76 4.63 -25.48
C TRP A 27 14.42 4.44 -24.12
N VAL A 28 15.74 4.21 -24.05
CA VAL A 28 16.47 4.10 -22.78
C VAL A 28 16.35 5.39 -21.98
N ILE A 29 16.50 6.55 -22.63
CA ILE A 29 16.33 7.85 -21.99
C ILE A 29 14.87 8.02 -21.54
N THR A 30 13.89 7.74 -22.40
CA THR A 30 12.46 7.83 -22.08
C THR A 30 12.05 6.94 -20.90
N LEU A 31 12.53 5.69 -20.83
CA LEU A 31 12.22 4.79 -19.71
C LEU A 31 12.92 5.25 -18.41
N SER A 32 14.15 5.76 -18.53
CA SER A 32 14.90 6.26 -17.38
C SER A 32 14.26 7.53 -16.80
N THR A 33 13.77 8.45 -17.65
CA THR A 33 13.04 9.63 -17.18
C THR A 33 11.67 9.29 -16.63
N MET A 34 10.99 8.27 -17.17
CA MET A 34 9.73 7.77 -16.61
C MET A 34 9.91 7.18 -15.20
N SER A 35 11.06 6.56 -14.93
CA SER A 35 11.40 6.01 -13.60
C SER A 35 11.67 7.09 -12.55
N GLY A 36 12.04 8.31 -13.00
CA GLY A 36 12.28 9.47 -12.14
C GLY A 36 11.09 10.41 -12.00
N ALA A 37 9.98 10.18 -12.70
CA ALA A 37 8.76 10.92 -12.47
C ALA A 37 8.30 10.62 -11.03
N PRO A 38 8.20 11.63 -10.13
CA PRO A 38 7.57 11.43 -8.85
C PRO A 38 6.19 10.85 -9.15
N LEU A 39 5.92 9.62 -8.69
CA LEU A 39 4.56 9.10 -8.68
C LEU A 39 3.71 10.23 -8.10
N PRO A 40 2.71 10.78 -8.84
CA PRO A 40 1.93 11.90 -8.36
C PRO A 40 1.39 11.48 -7.01
N ALA A 41 1.90 12.13 -5.95
CA ALA A 41 1.81 11.69 -4.57
C ALA A 41 0.43 11.12 -4.33
N ALA A 42 0.32 9.77 -4.35
CA ALA A 42 -0.89 9.01 -4.65
C ALA A 42 -2.12 9.90 -4.45
N ALA A 43 -2.50 10.66 -5.50
CA ALA A 43 -3.50 11.70 -5.36
C ALA A 43 -4.70 10.96 -4.84
N ALA A 44 -4.98 11.16 -3.54
CA ALA A 44 -5.74 10.22 -2.73
C ALA A 44 -6.90 9.77 -3.59
N HIS A 45 -6.81 8.57 -4.16
CA HIS A 45 -7.88 8.06 -5.01
C HIS A 45 -9.04 8.13 -4.06
N ALA A 46 -9.95 9.08 -4.27
CA ALA A 46 -10.98 9.41 -3.29
C ALA A 46 -11.61 8.08 -2.99
N GLN A 47 -11.33 7.54 -1.78
CA GLN A 47 -11.57 6.14 -1.48
C GLN A 47 -13.00 5.91 -1.90
N VAL A 48 -13.21 5.12 -2.96
CA VAL A 48 -14.54 4.90 -3.52
C VAL A 48 -15.37 4.51 -2.31
N SER A 49 -16.31 5.40 -1.96
CA SER A 49 -16.92 5.34 -0.65
C SER A 49 -17.79 4.11 -0.63
N THR A 50 -17.25 3.01 -0.11
CA THR A 50 -17.95 1.76 0.13
C THR A 50 -19.19 1.99 0.99
N ASP A 51 -19.21 3.07 1.77
CA ASP A 51 -20.38 3.66 2.44
C ASP A 51 -21.59 3.84 1.53
N GLN A 52 -21.40 4.41 0.35
CA GLN A 52 -22.48 4.57 -0.61
C GLN A 52 -22.88 3.22 -1.21
N ALA A 53 -21.95 2.27 -1.33
CA ALA A 53 -22.29 0.93 -1.80
C ALA A 53 -23.14 0.15 -0.78
N ALA A 54 -22.88 0.28 0.53
CA ALA A 54 -23.68 -0.43 1.52
C ALA A 54 -25.11 0.12 1.64
N THR A 55 -25.31 1.43 1.47
CA THR A 55 -26.66 1.99 1.49
C THR A 55 -27.49 1.54 0.29
N LEU A 56 -26.87 1.20 -0.84
CA LEU A 56 -27.54 0.58 -2.00
C LEU A 56 -28.04 -0.84 -1.72
N PHE A 57 -27.47 -1.54 -0.72
CA PHE A 57 -27.91 -2.86 -0.26
C PHE A 57 -28.67 -2.80 1.08
N GLY A 58 -29.14 -1.62 1.50
CA GLY A 58 -29.91 -1.44 2.75
C GLY A 58 -29.07 -1.52 4.04
N GLY A 59 -27.75 -1.51 3.93
CA GLY A 59 -26.83 -1.51 5.07
C GLY A 59 -26.41 -0.09 5.48
N GLN A 60 -26.61 0.25 6.75
CA GLN A 60 -25.88 1.36 7.37
C GLN A 60 -24.46 0.87 7.66
N LEU A 61 -23.48 1.30 6.86
CA LEU A 61 -22.09 1.05 7.19
C LEU A 61 -21.80 1.73 8.52
N THR A 62 -21.52 0.94 9.55
CA THR A 62 -21.05 1.41 10.86
C THR A 62 -19.61 1.93 10.73
N ARG A 63 -19.38 2.89 9.81
CA ARG A 63 -18.10 3.58 9.59
C ARG A 63 -17.59 4.19 10.90
N SER A 64 -18.48 4.57 11.81
CA SER A 64 -18.09 5.13 13.12
C SER A 64 -17.37 4.13 14.04
N ALA A 65 -17.67 2.83 13.99
CA ALA A 65 -17.15 1.87 14.98
C ALA A 65 -15.72 1.39 14.71
N ASN A 66 -15.20 1.58 13.50
CA ASN A 66 -13.80 1.28 13.15
C ASN A 66 -12.92 2.54 13.12
N GLN A 67 -13.52 3.73 12.97
CA GLN A 67 -12.81 5.02 13.05
C GLN A 67 -12.33 5.34 14.48
N ASP A 68 -13.02 4.84 15.49
CA ASP A 68 -12.62 5.04 16.88
C ASP A 68 -11.38 4.24 17.27
N VAL A 69 -11.04 3.14 16.56
CA VAL A 69 -9.91 2.29 16.91
C VAL A 69 -8.71 2.63 16.02
N ARG A 70 -7.70 3.29 16.61
CA ARG A 70 -6.43 3.59 15.94
C ARG A 70 -5.34 2.64 16.40
N LEU A 71 -4.65 2.01 15.45
CA LEU A 71 -3.51 1.14 15.70
C LEU A 71 -2.19 1.94 15.67
N PHE A 72 -1.44 1.90 16.76
CA PHE A 72 -0.14 2.60 16.91
C PHE A 72 1.05 1.66 16.81
N GLY A 73 0.88 0.38 17.13
CA GLY A 73 1.97 -0.57 17.14
C GLY A 73 1.51 -2.00 17.32
N ILE A 74 2.39 -2.92 16.97
CA ILE A 74 2.19 -4.35 17.10
C ILE A 74 3.38 -4.91 17.88
N LEU A 75 3.08 -5.72 18.88
CA LEU A 75 4.04 -6.35 19.78
C LEU A 75 3.98 -7.86 19.52
N ALA A 76 4.99 -8.40 18.86
CA ALA A 76 5.17 -9.84 18.74
C ALA A 76 5.96 -10.34 19.96
N LEU A 77 5.34 -11.12 20.83
CA LEU A 77 5.99 -11.72 21.99
C LEU A 77 6.44 -13.15 21.65
N ARG A 78 7.37 -13.67 22.46
CA ARG A 78 7.86 -15.06 22.35
C ARG A 78 6.73 -16.08 22.47
N GLU A 79 5.74 -15.77 23.30
CA GLU A 79 4.50 -16.51 23.47
C GLU A 79 3.33 -15.50 23.42
N GLY A 80 2.70 -15.37 22.25
CA GLY A 80 1.54 -14.50 22.04
C GLY A 80 1.84 -13.20 21.29
N ALA A 81 0.81 -12.37 21.16
CA ALA A 81 0.89 -11.09 20.47
C ALA A 81 0.02 -10.05 21.17
N ALA A 82 0.40 -8.79 21.06
CA ALA A 82 -0.37 -7.66 21.55
C ALA A 82 -0.35 -6.51 20.54
N ALA A 83 -1.33 -5.62 20.64
CA ALA A 83 -1.44 -4.44 19.80
C ALA A 83 -1.56 -3.20 20.68
N ILE A 84 -0.92 -2.11 20.27
CA ILE A 84 -1.07 -0.80 20.92
C ILE A 84 -2.17 -0.07 20.18
N VAL A 85 -3.30 0.14 20.84
CA VAL A 85 -4.50 0.73 20.25
C VAL A 85 -4.99 1.91 21.08
N SER A 86 -5.61 2.89 20.42
CA SER A 86 -6.42 3.93 21.06
C SER A 86 -7.85 3.73 20.60
N VAL A 87 -8.80 3.75 21.54
CA VAL A 87 -10.23 3.62 21.23
C VAL A 87 -10.92 4.93 21.63
N GLY A 88 -11.71 5.52 20.72
CA GLY A 88 -12.55 6.69 21.02
C GLY A 88 -11.78 7.92 21.51
N GLY A 89 -10.49 8.03 21.18
CA GLY A 89 -9.63 9.13 21.62
C GLY A 89 -8.97 8.95 23.00
N GLU A 90 -9.17 7.82 23.66
CA GLU A 90 -8.47 7.46 24.91
C GLU A 90 -6.96 7.28 24.67
N PRO A 91 -6.08 7.50 25.68
CA PRO A 91 -4.65 7.25 25.54
C PRO A 91 -4.34 5.85 24.97
N PRO A 92 -3.33 5.73 24.07
CA PRO A 92 -2.93 4.43 23.53
C PRO A 92 -2.52 3.45 24.63
N HIS A 93 -3.09 2.25 24.61
CA HIS A 93 -2.81 1.19 25.56
C HIS A 93 -2.61 -0.15 24.85
N ALA A 94 -1.91 -1.08 25.52
CA ALA A 94 -1.63 -2.41 24.97
C ALA A 94 -2.78 -3.38 25.24
N VAL A 95 -3.24 -4.06 24.20
CA VAL A 95 -4.29 -5.09 24.26
C VAL A 95 -3.70 -6.40 23.75
N SER A 96 -3.84 -7.47 24.54
CA SER A 96 -3.34 -8.80 24.17
C SER A 96 -4.30 -9.52 23.23
N LEU A 97 -3.78 -10.47 22.45
CA LEU A 97 -4.57 -11.35 21.60
C LEU A 97 -5.68 -12.03 22.42
N GLY A 98 -6.91 -12.00 21.91
CA GLY A 98 -8.10 -12.54 22.57
C GLY A 98 -8.77 -11.60 23.58
N SER A 99 -8.09 -10.53 24.02
CA SER A 99 -8.65 -9.57 24.97
C SER A 99 -9.70 -8.67 24.32
N ALA A 100 -10.64 -8.18 25.14
CA ALA A 100 -11.60 -7.16 24.72
C ALA A 100 -10.88 -5.82 24.46
N LEU A 101 -11.15 -5.18 23.32
CA LEU A 101 -10.72 -3.80 23.04
C LEU A 101 -11.73 -2.79 23.58
N MET A 102 -13.02 -3.09 23.41
CA MET A 102 -14.14 -2.25 23.85
C MET A 102 -15.40 -3.09 23.97
N GLN A 103 -16.50 -2.50 24.45
CA GLN A 103 -17.77 -3.21 24.60
C GLN A 103 -18.18 -3.88 23.27
N GLY A 104 -18.27 -5.20 23.29
CA GLY A 104 -18.65 -6.03 22.14
C GLY A 104 -17.56 -6.22 21.07
N ALA A 105 -16.31 -5.80 21.28
CA ALA A 105 -15.20 -6.02 20.35
C ALA A 105 -13.96 -6.61 21.01
N LYS A 106 -13.34 -7.60 20.37
CA LYS A 106 -12.17 -8.34 20.84
C LYS A 106 -11.07 -8.42 19.79
N LEU A 107 -9.82 -8.56 20.25
CA LEU A 107 -8.68 -8.77 19.38
C LEU A 107 -8.69 -10.23 18.92
N SER A 108 -9.08 -10.48 17.68
CA SER A 108 -9.19 -11.85 17.17
C SER A 108 -7.90 -12.36 16.56
N GLU A 109 -7.14 -11.49 15.89
CA GLU A 109 -5.88 -11.85 15.25
C GLU A 109 -4.91 -10.67 15.26
N VAL A 110 -3.62 -10.97 15.33
CA VAL A 110 -2.54 -10.00 15.16
C VAL A 110 -1.65 -10.47 14.02
N ARG A 111 -1.52 -9.62 12.99
CA ARG A 111 -0.71 -9.88 11.79
C ARG A 111 0.55 -9.01 11.82
N ALA A 112 1.43 -9.18 10.84
CA ALA A 112 2.69 -8.44 10.78
C ALA A 112 2.51 -6.91 10.69
N ARG A 113 1.43 -6.43 10.03
CA ARG A 113 1.16 -5.00 9.80
C ARG A 113 -0.32 -4.62 9.96
N SER A 114 -1.13 -5.51 10.51
CA SER A 114 -2.55 -5.27 10.73
C SER A 114 -3.06 -6.09 11.92
N ILE A 115 -4.22 -5.72 12.43
CA ILE A 115 -4.95 -6.49 13.43
C ILE A 115 -6.35 -6.80 12.92
N ILE A 116 -6.90 -7.94 13.32
CA ILE A 116 -8.30 -8.29 13.07
C ILE A 116 -9.08 -8.14 14.36
N ILE A 117 -10.08 -7.28 14.32
CA ILE A 117 -11.02 -7.05 15.41
C ILE A 117 -12.28 -7.85 15.10
N ASP A 118 -12.70 -8.71 16.01
CA ASP A 118 -14.01 -9.34 15.96
C ASP A 118 -14.98 -8.50 16.80
N ARG A 119 -16.06 -8.05 16.18
CA ARG A 119 -17.14 -7.33 16.86
C ARG A 119 -18.44 -8.04 16.59
N ASN A 120 -18.97 -8.74 17.61
CA ASN A 120 -20.22 -9.50 17.51
C ASN A 120 -20.26 -10.43 16.27
N GLY A 121 -19.13 -11.06 15.90
CA GLY A 121 -19.00 -11.94 14.73
C GLY A 121 -18.68 -11.25 13.40
N ALA A 122 -18.56 -9.91 13.37
CA ALA A 122 -18.05 -9.18 12.22
C ALA A 122 -16.53 -8.98 12.36
N HIS A 123 -15.76 -9.46 11.39
CA HIS A 123 -14.32 -9.27 11.33
C HIS A 123 -13.96 -7.97 10.60
N SER A 124 -13.22 -7.11 11.27
CA SER A 124 -12.71 -5.85 10.72
C SER A 124 -11.19 -5.82 10.78
N GLU A 125 -10.53 -5.51 9.67
CA GLU A 125 -9.09 -5.35 9.60
C GLU A 125 -8.69 -3.89 9.80
N VAL A 126 -7.73 -3.65 10.69
CA VAL A 126 -7.14 -2.33 10.93
C VAL A 126 -5.65 -2.39 10.61
N PHE A 127 -5.23 -1.58 9.64
CA PHE A 127 -3.83 -1.52 9.20
C PHE A 127 -3.00 -0.59 10.06
N LEU A 128 -1.76 -0.97 10.30
CA LEU A 128 -0.78 -0.11 10.92
C LEU A 128 -0.40 0.99 9.92
N PRO A 129 -0.56 2.28 10.25
CA PRO A 129 -0.16 3.36 9.36
C PRO A 129 1.32 3.22 8.98
N ALA A 130 1.65 3.56 7.74
CA ALA A 130 3.03 3.53 7.29
C ALA A 130 3.88 4.41 8.21
N ASN A 131 5.03 3.89 8.65
CA ASN A 131 5.95 4.67 9.48
C ASN A 131 6.26 5.97 8.74
N PRO A 132 5.94 7.16 9.31
CA PRO A 132 6.38 8.40 8.71
C PRO A 132 7.91 8.36 8.59
N ALA A 133 8.46 8.94 7.52
CA ALA A 133 9.90 9.05 7.30
C ALA A 133 10.53 10.00 8.34
N GLY A 134 10.51 9.59 9.61
CA GLY A 134 11.12 10.24 10.75
C GLY A 134 12.26 9.36 11.28
N PRO A 135 13.14 9.93 12.11
CA PRO A 135 14.28 9.20 12.67
C PRO A 135 13.78 7.96 13.42
N THR A 136 14.27 6.79 13.01
CA THR A 136 14.00 5.52 13.70
C THR A 136 14.63 5.59 15.09
N ILE A 137 13.81 5.73 16.12
CA ILE A 137 14.25 5.66 17.51
C ILE A 137 14.43 4.18 17.86
N TYR A 138 15.67 3.74 17.97
CA TYR A 138 16.00 2.43 18.55
C TYR A 138 15.98 2.56 20.07
N VAL A 139 15.02 1.91 20.73
CA VAL A 139 15.07 1.69 22.18
C VAL A 139 15.82 0.37 22.39
N ARG A 140 16.97 0.46 23.06
CA ARG A 140 17.78 -0.69 23.45
C ARG A 140 17.36 -1.23 24.81
#